data_AF-A0A7J2NMY1-F1
#
_entry.id   AF-A0A7J2NMY1-F1
#
_cell.length_a   1.000
_cell.length_b   1.000
_cell.length_c   1.000
_cell.angle_alpha   90.00
_cell.angle_beta   90.00
_cell.angle_gamma   90.00
#
_symmetry.space_group_name_H-M   'P 1'
#
loop_
_entity.id
_entity.type
_entity.pdbx_description
1 polymer ?
#
loop_
_entity_poly.entity_id
_entity_poly.type
_entity_poly.pdbx_seq_one_letter_code
_entity_poly.pdbx_strand_id
1 'polypeptide(L)'
;MTDARIDWSLRLGMFLVSLSWFSYMLYEFANGIINRGPLTVFFILVTDVPACIGIGFRTAAGFIALVTVLFYLLRRDLSKPEALMALRLVVLFEAGYWFLSFFMSGVMGLALFAGSSEFFGGFLLMTIENTVPCFVQSIGLAGVLVKLFLELNPNKPAKNAIKWGLIVGTFYVFVFWLNNTGNWITAIVEKGADYVLLYPANLFSFVLTTVGLLLLALYTTYFSRKSVGAESLAELNMHTVGVIVTLVGLYFGAHYVMWIFLGSVGGWGTWYAWILGHNLDLWAMSLPFVGLPLLFQKRTC
;
A
#
# COMPACT_ATOMS: atom_id res chain seq x y z
N MET A 1 -14.59 30.94 -9.36
CA MET A 1 -13.19 30.83 -9.85
C MET A 1 -12.31 29.84 -9.06
N THR A 2 -12.58 29.53 -7.79
CA THR A 2 -11.77 28.57 -6.99
C THR A 2 -11.98 27.10 -7.35
N ASP A 3 -13.16 26.68 -7.85
CA ASP A 3 -13.43 25.26 -8.18
C ASP A 3 -12.60 24.72 -9.35
N ALA A 4 -12.40 25.52 -10.39
CA ALA A 4 -11.66 25.08 -11.57
C ALA A 4 -10.18 24.79 -11.27
N ARG A 5 -9.58 25.53 -10.33
CA ARG A 5 -8.18 25.31 -9.91
C ARG A 5 -8.04 24.04 -9.08
N ILE A 6 -8.97 23.79 -8.15
CA ILE A 6 -8.97 22.57 -7.31
C ILE A 6 -9.24 21.32 -8.16
N ASP A 7 -10.18 21.39 -9.11
CA ASP A 7 -10.45 20.31 -10.07
C ASP A 7 -9.22 19.99 -10.93
N TRP A 8 -8.48 21.01 -11.39
CA TRP A 8 -7.24 20.81 -12.13
C TRP A 8 -6.11 20.21 -11.28
N SER A 9 -5.91 20.71 -10.06
CA SER A 9 -4.91 20.19 -9.13
C SER A 9 -5.17 18.72 -8.78
N LEU A 10 -6.43 18.33 -8.59
CA LEU A 10 -6.80 16.94 -8.32
C LEU A 10 -6.59 16.04 -9.54
N ARG A 11 -6.97 16.49 -10.75
CA ARG A 11 -6.69 15.77 -12.01
C ARG A 11 -5.20 15.52 -12.20
N LEU A 12 -4.40 16.56 -12.05
CA LEU A 12 -2.95 16.47 -12.17
C LEU A 12 -2.37 15.57 -11.07
N GLY A 13 -2.87 15.70 -9.84
CA GLY A 13 -2.46 14.87 -8.72
C GLY A 13 -2.68 13.39 -8.97
N MET A 14 -3.88 13.01 -9.42
CA MET A 14 -4.19 11.63 -9.78
C MET A 14 -3.30 11.14 -10.92
N PHE A 15 -2.99 11.99 -11.90
CA PHE A 15 -2.10 11.62 -13.00
C PHE A 15 -0.69 11.33 -12.50
N LEU A 16 -0.13 12.19 -11.65
CA LEU A 16 1.21 12.02 -11.08
C LEU A 16 1.30 10.75 -10.22
N VAL A 17 0.27 10.48 -9.40
CA VAL A 17 0.22 9.25 -8.60
C VAL A 17 0.14 8.02 -9.48
N SER A 18 -0.78 7.98 -10.45
CA SER A 18 -0.91 6.84 -11.36
C SER A 18 0.35 6.62 -12.22
N LEU A 19 1.00 7.70 -12.64
CA LEU A 19 2.27 7.63 -13.38
C LEU A 19 3.38 7.07 -12.50
N SER A 20 3.55 7.60 -11.28
CA SER A 20 4.52 7.10 -10.31
C SER A 20 4.30 5.62 -10.00
N TRP A 21 3.04 5.23 -9.78
CA TRP A 21 2.67 3.85 -9.48
C TRP A 21 2.98 2.92 -10.64
N PHE A 22 2.54 3.27 -11.86
CA PHE A 22 2.83 2.46 -13.04
C PHE A 22 4.33 2.35 -13.32
N SER A 23 5.06 3.48 -13.33
CA SER A 23 6.49 3.49 -13.64
C SER A 23 7.30 2.69 -12.62
N TYR A 24 6.97 2.83 -11.33
CA TYR A 24 7.64 2.06 -10.27
C TYR A 24 7.35 0.56 -10.41
N MET A 25 6.09 0.16 -10.58
CA MET A 25 5.75 -1.26 -10.71
C MET A 25 6.28 -1.88 -11.99
N LEU A 26 6.33 -1.12 -13.09
CA LEU A 26 6.93 -1.58 -14.35
C LEU A 26 8.44 -1.84 -14.18
N TYR A 27 9.14 -0.95 -13.45
CA TYR A 27 10.54 -1.15 -13.11
C TYR A 27 10.72 -2.42 -12.27
N GLU A 28 9.97 -2.57 -11.18
CA GLU A 28 10.05 -3.75 -10.30
C GLU A 28 9.68 -5.05 -11.04
N PHE A 29 8.72 -4.99 -11.95
CA PHE A 29 8.35 -6.13 -12.79
C PHE A 29 9.49 -6.56 -13.72
N ALA A 30 10.05 -5.61 -14.46
CA ALA A 30 11.17 -5.87 -15.36
C ALA A 30 12.39 -6.38 -14.57
N ASN A 31 12.70 -5.73 -13.44
CA ASN A 31 13.78 -6.10 -12.56
C ASN A 31 13.60 -7.52 -11.99
N GLY A 32 12.40 -7.87 -11.51
CA GLY A 32 12.09 -9.18 -10.96
C GLY A 32 12.05 -10.32 -11.99
N ILE A 33 11.84 -10.01 -13.27
CA ILE A 33 12.01 -10.99 -14.36
C ILE A 33 13.49 -11.21 -14.68
N ILE A 34 14.26 -10.14 -14.79
CA ILE A 34 15.66 -10.19 -15.25
C ILE A 34 16.58 -10.74 -14.16
N ASN A 35 16.41 -10.27 -12.92
CA ASN A 35 17.30 -10.57 -11.79
C ASN A 35 16.74 -11.66 -10.86
N ARG A 36 15.92 -12.57 -11.40
CA ARG A 36 15.33 -13.65 -10.60
C ARG A 36 16.41 -14.62 -10.11
N GLY A 37 16.26 -15.06 -8.86
CA GLY A 37 17.08 -16.12 -8.28
C GLY A 37 16.95 -17.47 -9.01
N PRO A 38 17.87 -18.42 -8.76
CA PRO A 38 17.88 -19.71 -9.43
C PRO A 38 16.62 -20.53 -9.11
N LEU A 39 15.86 -20.89 -10.15
CA LEU A 39 14.60 -21.67 -10.03
C LEU A 39 14.81 -23.11 -9.54
N THR A 40 16.06 -23.56 -9.45
CA THR A 40 16.42 -24.85 -8.83
C THR A 40 16.26 -24.84 -7.31
N VAL A 41 16.18 -23.66 -6.69
CA VAL A 41 15.91 -23.51 -5.26
C VAL A 41 14.40 -23.49 -5.05
N PHE A 42 13.86 -24.54 -4.43
CA PHE A 42 12.41 -24.71 -4.24
C PHE A 42 11.73 -23.51 -3.57
N PHE A 43 12.36 -22.92 -2.55
CA PHE A 43 11.83 -21.73 -1.87
C PHE A 43 11.63 -20.57 -2.85
N ILE A 44 12.68 -20.24 -3.63
CA ILE A 44 12.64 -19.17 -4.66
C ILE A 44 11.59 -19.49 -5.72
N LEU A 45 11.49 -20.75 -6.17
CA LEU A 45 10.47 -21.15 -7.14
C LEU A 45 9.05 -20.88 -6.64
N VAL A 46 8.78 -21.18 -5.36
CA VAL A 46 7.45 -21.10 -4.76
C VAL A 46 7.08 -19.68 -4.30
N THR A 47 8.04 -18.84 -3.94
CA THR A 47 7.76 -17.44 -3.52
C THR A 47 7.92 -16.45 -4.66
N ASP A 48 9.02 -16.51 -5.41
CA ASP A 48 9.39 -15.44 -6.34
C ASP A 48 8.61 -15.53 -7.66
N VAL A 49 8.25 -16.74 -8.11
CA VAL A 49 7.43 -16.88 -9.33
C VAL A 49 6.02 -16.33 -9.10
N PRO A 50 5.27 -16.72 -8.06
CA PRO A 50 3.99 -16.10 -7.75
C PRO A 50 4.12 -14.59 -7.48
N ALA A 51 5.17 -14.15 -6.77
CA ALA A 51 5.47 -12.73 -6.58
C ALA A 51 5.61 -11.96 -7.89
N CYS A 52 6.39 -12.47 -8.83
CA CYS A 52 6.55 -11.86 -10.15
C CYS A 52 5.24 -11.81 -10.93
N ILE A 53 4.42 -12.86 -10.88
CA ILE A 53 3.10 -12.86 -11.54
C ILE A 53 2.22 -11.78 -10.91
N GLY A 54 2.16 -11.71 -9.58
CA GLY A 54 1.40 -10.68 -8.88
C GLY A 54 1.88 -9.26 -9.21
N ILE A 55 3.20 -9.02 -9.28
CA ILE A 55 3.76 -7.73 -9.71
C ILE A 55 3.31 -7.38 -11.15
N GLY A 56 3.19 -8.38 -12.03
CA GLY A 56 2.61 -8.21 -13.36
C GLY A 56 1.16 -7.73 -13.31
N PHE A 57 0.34 -8.29 -12.41
CA PHE A 57 -1.03 -7.82 -12.17
C PHE A 57 -1.04 -6.37 -11.68
N ARG A 58 -0.18 -6.00 -10.72
CA ARG A 58 -0.07 -4.63 -10.22
C ARG A 58 0.38 -3.63 -11.28
N THR A 59 1.30 -4.04 -12.14
CA THR A 59 1.77 -3.25 -13.29
C THR A 59 0.62 -2.99 -14.27
N ALA A 60 -0.18 -4.01 -14.58
CA ALA A 60 -1.36 -3.86 -15.41
C ALA A 60 -2.42 -2.96 -14.75
N ALA A 61 -2.63 -3.06 -13.44
CA ALA A 61 -3.50 -2.16 -12.68
C ALA A 61 -3.04 -0.71 -12.80
N GLY A 62 -1.74 -0.45 -12.58
CA GLY A 62 -1.13 0.87 -12.73
C GLY A 62 -1.28 1.42 -14.15
N PHE A 63 -1.10 0.59 -15.17
CA PHE A 63 -1.29 1.00 -16.58
C PHE A 63 -2.75 1.40 -16.86
N ILE A 64 -3.72 0.58 -16.44
CA ILE A 64 -5.15 0.88 -16.62
C ILE A 64 -5.51 2.17 -15.88
N ALA A 65 -5.03 2.35 -14.65
CA ALA A 65 -5.23 3.57 -13.87
C ALA A 65 -4.64 4.80 -14.57
N LEU A 66 -3.41 4.71 -15.08
CA LEU A 66 -2.74 5.79 -15.81
C LEU A 66 -3.52 6.19 -17.06
N VAL A 67 -3.93 5.23 -17.89
CA VAL A 67 -4.72 5.49 -19.10
C VAL A 67 -6.05 6.14 -18.73
N THR A 68 -6.77 5.58 -17.74
CA THR A 68 -8.08 6.11 -17.29
C THR A 68 -7.97 7.55 -16.81
N VAL A 69 -6.95 7.85 -16.01
CA VAL A 69 -6.70 9.21 -15.51
C VAL A 69 -6.22 10.14 -16.63
N LEU A 70 -5.50 9.65 -17.64
CA LEU A 70 -5.12 10.45 -18.81
C LEU A 70 -6.36 10.90 -19.59
N PHE A 71 -7.36 10.02 -19.79
CA PHE A 71 -8.65 10.41 -20.38
C PHE A 71 -9.33 11.51 -19.53
N TYR A 72 -9.32 11.37 -18.21
CA TYR A 72 -9.88 12.36 -17.28
C TYR A 72 -9.13 13.71 -17.30
N LEU A 73 -7.79 13.69 -17.40
CA LEU A 73 -6.94 14.88 -17.48
C LEU A 73 -7.15 15.62 -18.81
N LEU A 74 -7.19 14.88 -19.92
CA LEU A 74 -7.40 15.41 -21.27
C LEU A 74 -8.86 15.80 -21.56
N ARG A 75 -9.76 15.67 -20.57
CA ARG A 75 -11.20 15.92 -20.70
C ARG A 75 -11.83 15.17 -21.87
N ARG A 76 -11.36 13.95 -22.13
CA ARG A 76 -12.00 13.02 -23.05
C ARG A 76 -13.04 12.24 -22.26
N ASP A 77 -14.30 12.34 -22.68
CA ASP A 77 -15.43 11.76 -21.96
C ASP A 77 -15.40 10.22 -22.06
N LEU A 78 -14.94 9.56 -21.00
CA LEU A 78 -15.32 8.19 -20.73
C LEU A 78 -16.73 8.21 -20.15
N SER A 79 -17.60 7.36 -20.68
CA SER A 79 -18.91 7.16 -20.07
C SER A 79 -18.75 6.62 -18.64
N LYS A 80 -19.72 6.90 -17.78
CA LYS A 80 -19.71 6.40 -16.39
C LYS A 80 -19.50 4.87 -16.32
N PRO A 81 -20.13 4.03 -17.17
CA PRO A 81 -19.85 2.59 -17.19
C PRO A 81 -18.40 2.25 -17.55
N GLU A 82 -17.78 2.94 -18.50
CA GLU A 82 -16.38 2.71 -18.89
C GLU A 82 -15.42 3.06 -17.75
N ALA A 83 -15.60 4.24 -17.13
CA ALA A 83 -14.77 4.67 -16.01
C ALA A 83 -14.90 3.71 -14.81
N LEU A 84 -16.13 3.27 -14.51
CA LEU A 84 -16.35 2.29 -13.44
C LEU A 84 -15.80 0.91 -13.78
N MET A 85 -15.88 0.47 -15.04
CA MET A 85 -15.27 -0.79 -15.46
C MET A 85 -13.75 -0.74 -15.34
N ALA A 86 -13.12 0.36 -15.76
CA ALA A 86 -11.69 0.54 -15.61
C ALA A 86 -11.27 0.50 -14.13
N LEU A 87 -11.97 1.24 -13.25
CA LEU A 87 -11.73 1.21 -11.81
C LEU A 87 -11.92 -0.19 -11.21
N ARG A 88 -12.94 -0.93 -11.66
CA ARG A 88 -13.16 -2.33 -11.26
C ARG A 88 -11.96 -3.21 -11.63
N LEU A 89 -11.46 -3.09 -12.85
CA LEU A 89 -10.31 -3.88 -13.31
C LEU A 89 -9.05 -3.53 -12.51
N VAL A 90 -8.81 -2.25 -12.22
CA VAL A 90 -7.72 -1.82 -11.33
C VAL A 90 -7.82 -2.51 -9.97
N VAL A 91 -9.01 -2.48 -9.34
CA VAL A 91 -9.23 -3.12 -8.03
C VAL A 91 -9.06 -4.64 -8.09
N LEU A 92 -9.53 -5.29 -9.15
CA LEU A 92 -9.39 -6.74 -9.32
C LEU A 92 -7.93 -7.16 -9.52
N PHE A 93 -7.18 -6.41 -10.33
CA PHE A 93 -5.77 -6.69 -10.55
C PHE A 93 -4.94 -6.40 -9.30
N GLU A 94 -5.30 -5.37 -8.54
CA GLU A 94 -4.70 -5.11 -7.24
C GLU A 94 -4.98 -6.26 -6.25
N ALA A 95 -6.20 -6.82 -6.23
CA ALA A 95 -6.49 -8.01 -5.44
C ALA A 95 -5.64 -9.22 -5.88
N GLY A 96 -5.47 -9.41 -7.19
CA GLY A 96 -4.62 -10.44 -7.77
C GLY A 96 -3.15 -10.29 -7.36
N TYR A 97 -2.63 -9.06 -7.33
CA TYR A 97 -1.30 -8.76 -6.81
C TYR A 97 -1.15 -9.22 -5.36
N TRP A 98 -2.01 -8.74 -4.45
CA TRP A 98 -1.90 -9.06 -3.03
C TRP A 98 -2.03 -10.56 -2.76
N PHE A 99 -2.95 -11.24 -3.45
CA PHE A 99 -3.11 -12.69 -3.31
C PHE A 99 -1.88 -13.44 -3.84
N LEU A 100 -1.52 -13.24 -5.10
CA LEU A 100 -0.49 -14.03 -5.77
C LEU A 100 0.92 -13.74 -5.22
N SER A 101 1.19 -12.50 -4.80
CA SER A 101 2.52 -12.13 -4.31
C SER A 101 2.82 -12.59 -2.89
N PHE A 102 1.81 -12.71 -2.02
CA PHE A 102 2.06 -12.92 -0.59
C PHE A 102 1.49 -14.24 -0.05
N PHE A 103 0.54 -14.89 -0.74
CA PHE A 103 -0.08 -16.10 -0.20
C PHE A 103 0.94 -17.23 0.00
N MET A 104 1.76 -17.51 -1.00
CA MET A 104 2.78 -18.55 -0.90
C MET A 104 3.87 -18.20 0.11
N SER A 105 4.25 -16.93 0.26
CA SER A 105 5.17 -16.48 1.31
C SER A 105 4.61 -16.72 2.72
N GLY A 106 3.30 -16.51 2.91
CA GLY A 106 2.59 -16.86 4.15
C GLY A 106 2.59 -18.38 4.42
N VAL A 107 2.28 -19.18 3.39
CA VAL A 107 2.32 -20.66 3.47
C VAL A 107 3.72 -21.18 3.76
N MET A 108 4.76 -20.61 3.15
CA MET A 108 6.16 -20.98 3.43
C MET A 108 6.57 -20.59 4.85
N GLY A 109 6.08 -19.45 5.34
CA GLY A 109 6.20 -19.09 6.75
C GLY A 109 5.58 -20.16 7.65
N LEU A 110 4.43 -20.74 7.28
CA LEU A 110 3.81 -21.88 7.99
C LEU A 110 4.58 -23.20 7.82
N ALA A 111 5.18 -23.47 6.67
CA ALA A 111 5.91 -24.72 6.43
C ALA A 111 7.14 -24.85 7.35
N LEU A 112 7.73 -23.73 7.77
CA LEU A 112 8.78 -23.69 8.80
C LEU A 112 8.27 -24.13 10.18
N PHE A 113 6.95 -24.20 10.42
CA PHE A 113 6.36 -24.74 11.66
C PHE A 113 6.58 -26.26 11.79
N ALA A 114 6.93 -26.94 10.70
CA ALA A 114 7.21 -28.38 10.69
C ALA A 114 8.69 -28.73 11.02
N GLY A 115 9.56 -27.73 11.23
CA GLY A 115 10.95 -27.91 11.66
C GLY A 115 11.13 -28.00 13.17
N SER A 116 12.23 -28.60 13.63
CA SER A 116 12.52 -28.92 15.04
C SER A 116 12.48 -27.73 16.01
N SER A 117 12.05 -28.01 17.25
CA SER A 117 11.67 -27.10 18.34
C SER A 117 12.78 -26.25 18.99
N GLU A 118 14.04 -26.30 18.53
CA GLU A 118 15.14 -25.49 19.07
C GLU A 118 15.10 -24.01 18.62
N PHE A 119 14.08 -23.64 17.84
CA PHE A 119 13.95 -22.37 17.12
C PHE A 119 12.84 -21.44 17.63
N PHE A 120 12.34 -21.57 18.87
CA PHE A 120 11.16 -20.81 19.34
C PHE A 120 11.28 -19.27 19.15
N GLY A 121 12.48 -18.71 19.32
CA GLY A 121 12.74 -17.29 19.05
C GLY A 121 12.65 -16.91 17.56
N GLY A 122 13.27 -17.70 16.68
CA GLY A 122 13.17 -17.51 15.22
C GLY A 122 11.78 -17.80 14.68
N PHE A 123 11.05 -18.72 15.31
CA PHE A 123 9.65 -19.04 15.02
C PHE A 123 8.72 -17.84 15.24
N LEU A 124 8.84 -17.21 16.42
CA LEU A 124 8.03 -16.05 16.77
C LEU A 124 8.36 -14.87 15.84
N LEU A 125 9.63 -14.71 15.49
CA LEU A 125 10.10 -13.68 14.55
C LEU A 125 9.50 -13.86 13.16
N MET A 126 9.63 -15.06 12.57
CA MET A 126 9.08 -15.37 11.24
C MET A 126 7.56 -15.23 11.18
N THR A 127 6.88 -15.57 12.28
CA THR A 127 5.41 -15.42 12.36
C THR A 127 5.01 -13.94 12.32
N ILE A 128 5.70 -13.08 13.07
CA ILE A 128 5.41 -11.65 13.19
C ILE A 128 5.84 -10.89 11.93
N GLU A 129 7.01 -11.19 11.39
CA GLU A 129 7.59 -10.48 10.25
C GLU A 129 6.97 -10.91 8.92
N ASN A 130 6.70 -12.21 8.75
CA ASN A 130 6.35 -12.76 7.44
C ASN A 130 4.96 -13.39 7.42
N THR A 131 4.69 -14.42 8.24
CA THR A 131 3.46 -15.23 8.11
C THR A 131 2.19 -14.40 8.31
N VAL A 132 2.08 -13.66 9.41
CA VAL A 132 0.88 -12.88 9.72
C VAL A 132 0.70 -11.73 8.73
N PRO A 133 1.72 -10.90 8.43
CA PRO A 133 1.59 -9.85 7.41
C PRO A 133 1.20 -10.40 6.04
N CYS A 134 1.82 -11.49 5.59
CA CYS A 134 1.52 -12.09 4.29
C CYS A 134 0.08 -12.61 4.18
N PHE A 135 -0.49 -13.21 5.22
CA PHE A 135 -1.89 -13.64 5.18
C PHE A 135 -2.88 -12.49 5.31
N VAL A 136 -2.58 -11.48 6.14
CA VAL A 136 -3.42 -10.28 6.22
C VAL A 136 -3.48 -9.57 4.86
N GLN A 137 -2.35 -9.53 4.14
CA GLN A 137 -2.26 -8.99 2.79
C GLN A 137 -2.99 -9.86 1.76
N SER A 138 -2.61 -11.14 1.66
CA SER A 138 -3.09 -12.03 0.60
C SER A 138 -4.53 -12.50 0.75
N ILE A 139 -5.05 -12.60 1.98
CA ILE A 139 -6.43 -13.02 2.24
C ILE A 139 -7.28 -11.83 2.65
N GLY A 140 -6.85 -11.08 3.66
CA GLY A 140 -7.61 -9.96 4.21
C GLY A 140 -7.79 -8.83 3.20
N LEU A 141 -6.70 -8.18 2.80
CA LEU A 141 -6.71 -7.07 1.86
C LEU A 141 -7.23 -7.49 0.47
N ALA A 142 -6.77 -8.61 -0.07
CA ALA A 142 -7.29 -9.13 -1.34
C ALA A 142 -8.82 -9.42 -1.26
N GLY A 143 -9.30 -10.00 -0.16
CA GLY A 143 -10.73 -10.29 0.03
C GLY A 143 -11.60 -9.03 0.04
N VAL A 144 -11.17 -7.97 0.75
CA VAL A 144 -11.91 -6.70 0.75
C VAL A 144 -11.84 -5.98 -0.60
N LEU A 145 -10.74 -6.11 -1.34
CA LEU A 145 -10.64 -5.60 -2.71
C LEU A 145 -11.58 -6.33 -3.67
N VAL A 146 -11.66 -7.67 -3.62
CA VAL A 146 -12.63 -8.46 -4.41
C VAL A 146 -14.05 -8.02 -4.05
N LYS A 147 -14.33 -7.78 -2.77
CA LYS A 147 -15.66 -7.28 -2.37
C LYS A 147 -15.93 -5.89 -2.93
N LEU A 148 -14.96 -4.98 -2.92
CA LEU A 148 -15.08 -3.66 -3.55
C LEU A 148 -15.32 -3.77 -5.06
N PHE A 149 -14.62 -4.65 -5.77
CA PHE A 149 -14.82 -4.92 -7.19
C PHE A 149 -16.28 -5.30 -7.53
N LEU A 150 -16.91 -6.12 -6.68
CA LEU A 150 -18.31 -6.55 -6.84
C LEU A 150 -19.32 -5.44 -6.55
N GLU A 151 -18.97 -4.49 -5.67
CA GLU A 151 -19.84 -3.37 -5.29
C GLU A 151 -19.66 -2.14 -6.18
N LEU A 152 -18.55 -2.04 -6.92
CA LEU A 152 -18.31 -1.01 -7.95
C LEU A 152 -19.10 -1.22 -9.25
N ASN A 153 -20.04 -2.17 -9.29
CA ASN A 153 -20.88 -2.41 -10.46
C ASN A 153 -21.68 -1.13 -10.84
N PRO A 154 -21.62 -0.66 -12.10
CA PRO A 154 -22.32 0.57 -12.52
C PRO A 154 -23.83 0.55 -12.32
N ASN A 155 -24.42 -0.65 -12.20
CA ASN A 155 -25.86 -0.83 -11.99
C ASN A 155 -26.26 -0.79 -10.50
N LYS A 156 -25.31 -0.64 -9.57
CA LYS A 156 -25.56 -0.59 -8.13
C LYS A 156 -25.47 0.85 -7.59
N PRO A 157 -26.15 1.16 -6.46
CA PRO A 157 -25.98 2.42 -5.75
C PRO A 157 -24.54 2.63 -5.24
N ALA A 158 -24.08 3.88 -5.22
CA ALA A 158 -22.72 4.24 -4.82
C ALA A 158 -22.40 3.94 -3.34
N LYS A 159 -23.42 3.89 -2.47
CA LYS A 159 -23.31 3.61 -1.04
C LYS A 159 -22.40 2.43 -0.70
N ASN A 160 -22.61 1.28 -1.38
CA ASN A 160 -21.80 0.09 -1.11
C ASN A 160 -20.36 0.25 -1.61
N ALA A 161 -20.16 0.86 -2.78
CA ALA A 161 -18.82 1.15 -3.28
C ALA A 161 -18.05 2.09 -2.32
N ILE A 162 -18.71 3.10 -1.75
CA ILE A 162 -18.14 4.00 -0.75
C ILE A 162 -17.76 3.24 0.52
N LYS A 163 -18.71 2.47 1.08
CA LYS A 163 -18.48 1.63 2.26
C LYS A 163 -17.26 0.73 2.09
N TRP A 164 -17.19 -0.02 1.00
CA TRP A 164 -16.07 -0.94 0.76
C TRP A 164 -14.79 -0.21 0.38
N GLY A 165 -14.86 0.96 -0.26
CA GLY A 165 -13.71 1.83 -0.50
C GLY A 165 -13.08 2.31 0.80
N LEU A 166 -13.90 2.73 1.78
CA LEU A 166 -13.43 3.10 3.12
C LEU A 166 -12.80 1.92 3.86
N ILE A 167 -13.40 0.73 3.78
CA ILE A 167 -12.86 -0.49 4.38
C ILE A 167 -11.51 -0.85 3.74
N VAL A 168 -11.42 -0.84 2.40
CA VAL A 168 -10.17 -1.09 1.67
C VAL A 168 -9.09 -0.09 2.07
N GLY A 169 -9.41 1.21 2.09
CA GLY A 169 -8.45 2.24 2.53
C GLY A 169 -7.97 2.02 3.96
N THR A 170 -8.85 1.58 4.86
CA THR A 170 -8.49 1.22 6.24
C THR A 170 -7.55 0.01 6.28
N PHE A 171 -7.82 -1.02 5.49
CA PHE A 171 -6.97 -2.20 5.37
C PHE A 171 -5.58 -1.86 4.84
N TYR A 172 -5.46 -0.96 3.85
CA TYR A 172 -4.16 -0.49 3.35
C TYR A 172 -3.31 0.14 4.46
N VAL A 173 -3.87 1.11 5.19
CA VAL A 173 -3.12 1.78 6.27
C VAL A 173 -2.71 0.77 7.36
N PHE A 174 -3.61 -0.17 7.70
CA PHE A 174 -3.31 -1.22 8.66
C PHE A 174 -2.22 -2.19 8.16
N VAL A 175 -2.27 -2.61 6.90
CA VAL A 175 -1.24 -3.47 6.27
C VAL A 175 0.11 -2.77 6.27
N PHE A 176 0.16 -1.48 5.92
CA PHE A 176 1.40 -0.71 5.99
C PHE A 176 1.94 -0.65 7.41
N TRP A 177 1.11 -0.39 8.41
CA TRP A 177 1.55 -0.45 9.81
C TRP A 177 2.09 -1.83 10.17
N LEU A 178 1.33 -2.89 9.91
CA LEU A 178 1.64 -4.26 10.30
C LEU A 178 2.97 -4.72 9.70
N ASN A 179 3.12 -4.55 8.39
CA ASN A 179 4.30 -5.01 7.66
C ASN A 179 5.55 -4.22 8.08
N ASN A 180 5.45 -2.90 8.14
CA ASN A 180 6.61 -2.07 8.48
C ASN A 180 7.00 -2.20 9.97
N THR A 181 6.03 -2.41 10.87
CA THR A 181 6.30 -2.70 12.28
C THR A 181 6.95 -4.06 12.47
N GLY A 182 6.50 -5.09 11.73
CA GLY A 182 7.14 -6.42 11.74
C GLY A 182 8.62 -6.35 11.38
N ASN A 183 8.97 -5.62 10.32
CA ASN A 183 10.36 -5.42 9.92
C ASN A 183 11.20 -4.65 10.96
N TRP A 184 10.59 -3.73 11.72
CA TRP A 184 11.27 -3.07 12.85
C TRP A 184 11.54 -4.02 14.02
N ILE A 185 10.59 -4.92 14.32
CA ILE A 185 10.78 -5.95 15.34
C ILE A 185 11.98 -6.82 14.97
N THR A 186 12.07 -7.25 13.71
CA THR A 186 13.23 -8.01 13.19
C THR A 186 14.53 -7.22 13.28
N ALA A 187 14.54 -5.96 12.88
CA ALA A 187 15.73 -5.11 12.98
C ALA A 187 16.23 -5.00 14.44
N ILE A 188 15.34 -4.90 15.42
CA ILE A 188 15.69 -4.85 16.85
C ILE A 188 16.22 -6.20 17.34
N VAL A 189 15.62 -7.31 16.92
CA VAL A 189 16.09 -8.65 17.29
C VAL A 189 17.50 -8.92 16.74
N GLU A 190 17.77 -8.50 15.51
CA GLU A 190 19.07 -8.68 14.86
C GLU A 190 20.17 -7.76 15.39
N LYS A 191 19.84 -6.48 15.66
CA LYS A 191 20.83 -5.43 15.96
C LYS A 191 20.84 -4.99 17.43
N GLY A 192 19.87 -5.40 18.22
CA GLY A 192 19.66 -4.97 19.60
C GLY A 192 18.92 -3.63 19.72
N ALA A 193 18.44 -3.32 20.92
CA ALA A 193 17.69 -2.10 21.20
C ALA A 193 18.52 -0.81 20.99
N ASP A 194 19.83 -0.90 21.17
CA ASP A 194 20.77 0.21 20.95
C ASP A 194 20.73 0.73 19.51
N TYR A 195 20.38 -0.13 18.54
CA TYR A 195 20.19 0.26 17.15
C TYR A 195 19.07 1.29 16.96
N VAL A 196 18.09 1.33 17.87
CA VAL A 196 17.03 2.34 17.88
C VAL A 196 17.39 3.48 18.83
N LEU A 197 17.85 3.16 20.04
CA LEU A 197 18.00 4.13 21.12
C LEU A 197 19.21 5.07 20.98
N LEU A 198 20.31 4.62 20.36
CA LEU A 198 21.52 5.43 20.21
C LEU A 198 21.47 6.39 19.01
N TYR A 199 20.56 6.16 18.06
CA TYR A 199 20.49 6.89 16.81
C TYR A 199 19.16 7.64 16.69
N PRO A 200 19.14 8.98 16.83
CA PRO A 200 17.91 9.77 16.77
C PRO A 200 17.08 9.55 15.50
N ALA A 201 17.75 9.33 14.36
CA ALA A 201 17.10 9.00 13.10
C ALA A 201 16.32 7.67 13.17
N ASN A 202 16.92 6.64 13.75
CA ASN A 202 16.28 5.32 13.92
C ASN A 202 15.16 5.41 14.96
N LEU A 203 15.35 6.12 16.07
CA LEU A 203 14.29 6.36 17.05
C LEU A 203 13.08 7.07 16.42
N PHE A 204 13.32 8.14 15.65
CA PHE A 204 12.25 8.87 14.97
C PHE A 204 11.52 7.98 13.95
N SER A 205 12.28 7.27 13.11
CA SER A 205 11.79 6.31 12.12
C SER A 205 10.94 5.21 12.79
N PHE A 206 11.45 4.61 13.86
CA PHE A 206 10.76 3.60 14.66
C PHE A 206 9.45 4.11 15.26
N VAL A 207 9.45 5.29 15.89
CA VAL A 207 8.23 5.90 16.48
C VAL A 207 7.22 6.23 15.39
N LEU A 208 7.68 6.80 14.27
CA LEU A 208 6.82 7.15 13.15
C LEU A 208 6.16 5.92 12.53
N THR A 209 6.88 4.80 12.39
CA THR A 209 6.32 3.53 11.91
C THR A 209 5.40 2.87 12.93
N THR A 210 5.89 2.60 14.13
CA THR A 210 5.18 1.75 15.10
C THR A 210 4.00 2.45 15.76
N VAL A 211 4.16 3.73 16.10
CA VAL A 211 3.13 4.55 16.76
C VAL A 211 2.39 5.40 15.74
N GLY A 212 3.12 6.11 14.87
CA GLY A 212 2.52 7.05 13.90
C GLY A 212 1.55 6.37 12.94
N LEU A 213 1.98 5.29 12.26
CA LEU A 213 1.08 4.55 11.37
C LEU A 213 -0.05 3.83 12.12
N LEU A 214 0.17 3.37 13.36
CA LEU A 214 -0.91 2.76 14.16
C LEU A 214 -2.00 3.79 14.46
N LEU A 215 -1.62 4.98 14.92
CA LEU A 215 -2.56 6.07 15.17
C LEU A 215 -3.30 6.45 13.89
N LEU A 216 -2.62 6.47 12.74
CA LEU A 216 -3.25 6.71 11.45
C LEU A 216 -4.23 5.60 11.06
N ALA A 217 -3.91 4.33 11.31
CA ALA A 217 -4.81 3.19 11.06
C ALA A 217 -6.06 3.26 11.94
N LEU A 218 -5.90 3.56 13.23
CA LEU A 218 -7.00 3.74 14.17
C LEU A 218 -7.88 4.95 13.80
N TYR A 219 -7.26 6.06 13.42
CA TYR A 219 -7.98 7.26 12.95
C TYR A 219 -8.76 6.98 11.65
N THR A 220 -8.13 6.27 10.71
CA THR A 220 -8.79 5.84 9.47
C THR A 220 -9.96 4.90 9.76
N THR A 221 -9.79 3.95 10.68
CA THR A 221 -10.88 3.06 11.13
C THR A 221 -12.05 3.85 11.73
N TYR A 222 -11.75 4.81 12.61
CA TYR A 222 -12.74 5.70 13.20
C TYR A 222 -13.51 6.49 12.13
N PHE A 223 -12.78 7.09 11.19
CA PHE A 223 -13.37 7.84 10.07
C PHE A 223 -14.25 6.96 9.20
N SER A 224 -13.76 5.78 8.80
CA SER A 224 -14.49 4.81 7.99
C SER A 224 -15.78 4.36 8.67
N ARG A 225 -15.73 4.07 9.98
CA ARG A 225 -16.92 3.68 10.76
C ARG A 225 -17.97 4.78 10.80
N LYS A 226 -17.56 6.04 10.94
CA LYS A 226 -18.48 7.19 10.91
C LYS A 226 -19.05 7.48 9.53
N SER A 227 -18.31 7.17 8.48
CA SER A 227 -18.65 7.54 7.09
C SER A 227 -19.30 6.41 6.30
N VAL A 228 -19.43 5.22 6.89
CA VAL A 228 -19.96 4.01 6.22
C VAL A 228 -21.42 4.14 5.76
N GLY A 229 -22.16 5.09 6.34
CA GLY A 229 -23.56 5.37 6.00
C GLY A 229 -23.74 6.28 4.79
N ALA A 230 -22.67 6.90 4.28
CA ALA A 230 -22.73 7.88 3.20
C ALA A 230 -23.30 7.27 1.91
N GLU A 231 -24.26 7.97 1.29
CA GLU A 231 -24.95 7.51 0.09
C GLU A 231 -24.28 8.02 -1.19
N SER A 232 -23.54 9.13 -1.07
CA SER A 232 -22.80 9.78 -2.15
C SER A 232 -21.40 10.23 -1.72
N LEU A 233 -20.50 10.43 -2.69
CA LEU A 233 -19.15 10.97 -2.42
C LEU A 233 -19.21 12.40 -1.87
N ALA A 234 -20.28 13.15 -2.13
CA ALA A 234 -20.46 14.51 -1.64
C ALA A 234 -20.71 14.58 -0.12
N GLU A 235 -21.26 13.50 0.46
CA GLU A 235 -21.46 13.40 1.91
C GLU A 235 -20.17 13.05 2.67
N LEU A 236 -19.14 12.59 1.97
CA LEU A 236 -17.86 12.28 2.60
C LEU A 236 -17.08 13.55 2.91
N ASN A 237 -16.45 13.56 4.08
CA ASN A 237 -15.51 14.61 4.43
C ASN A 237 -14.19 14.42 3.66
N MET A 238 -14.14 14.96 2.43
CA MET A 238 -12.98 14.85 1.53
C MET A 238 -11.71 15.45 2.13
N HIS A 239 -11.83 16.45 3.02
CA HIS A 239 -10.69 16.94 3.79
C HIS A 239 -10.08 15.82 4.64
N THR A 240 -10.87 15.01 5.35
CA THR A 240 -10.34 13.90 6.15
C THR A 240 -9.68 12.84 5.28
N VAL A 241 -10.25 12.54 4.11
CA VAL A 241 -9.62 11.65 3.12
C VAL A 241 -8.27 12.21 2.68
N GLY A 242 -8.21 13.51 2.38
CA GLY A 242 -6.97 14.21 2.05
C GLY A 242 -5.91 14.11 3.14
N VAL A 243 -6.27 14.32 4.42
CA VAL A 243 -5.36 14.16 5.57
C VAL A 243 -4.77 12.76 5.58
N ILE A 244 -5.62 11.72 5.49
CA ILE A 244 -5.18 10.32 5.57
C ILE A 244 -4.22 10.00 4.42
N VAL A 245 -4.61 10.32 3.19
CA VAL A 245 -3.80 10.06 1.98
C VAL A 245 -2.46 10.79 2.03
N THR A 246 -2.45 12.06 2.45
CA THR A 246 -1.22 12.84 2.60
C THR A 246 -0.31 12.26 3.68
N LEU A 247 -0.85 11.89 4.85
CA LEU A 247 -0.03 11.34 5.94
C LEU A 247 0.58 9.98 5.59
N VAL A 248 -0.15 9.12 4.87
CA VAL A 248 0.41 7.87 4.32
C VAL A 248 1.57 8.17 3.38
N GLY A 249 1.40 9.11 2.45
CA GLY A 249 2.46 9.47 1.50
C GLY A 249 3.67 10.12 2.16
N LEU A 250 3.45 11.00 3.14
CA LEU A 250 4.51 11.63 3.92
C LEU A 250 5.28 10.62 4.78
N TYR A 251 4.64 9.55 5.24
CA TYR A 251 5.35 8.46 5.91
C TYR A 251 6.45 7.88 5.02
N PHE A 252 6.12 7.45 3.81
CA PHE A 252 7.10 6.89 2.87
C PHE A 252 8.12 7.96 2.42
N GLY A 253 7.64 9.17 2.13
CA GLY A 253 8.50 10.29 1.73
C GLY A 253 9.51 10.67 2.81
N ALA A 254 9.09 10.76 4.07
CA ALA A 254 9.98 11.09 5.18
C ALA A 254 11.08 10.03 5.37
N HIS A 255 10.73 8.75 5.31
CA HIS A 255 11.72 7.66 5.42
C HIS A 255 12.73 7.69 4.28
N TYR A 256 12.27 7.89 3.05
CA TYR A 256 13.14 7.97 1.89
C TYR A 256 14.08 9.19 1.95
N VAL A 257 13.55 10.36 2.32
CA VAL A 257 14.33 11.59 2.48
C VAL A 257 15.35 11.46 3.61
N MET A 258 14.96 10.92 4.76
CA MET A 258 15.89 10.68 5.87
C MET A 258 17.04 9.78 5.44
N TRP A 259 16.77 8.72 4.68
CA TRP A 259 17.82 7.85 4.18
C TRP A 259 18.77 8.57 3.22
N ILE A 260 18.28 9.38 2.27
CA ILE A 260 19.14 10.15 1.37
C ILE A 260 20.13 11.04 2.14
N PHE A 261 19.67 11.70 3.19
CA PHE A 261 20.48 12.68 3.91
C PHE A 261 21.35 12.09 5.02
N LEU A 262 20.91 11.00 5.65
CA LEU A 262 21.55 10.44 6.84
C LEU A 262 22.19 9.06 6.59
N GLY A 263 21.88 8.43 5.45
CA GLY A 263 22.30 7.07 5.15
C GLY A 263 21.65 6.03 6.07
N SER A 264 22.28 4.84 6.15
CA SER A 264 21.92 3.80 7.11
C SER A 264 22.63 4.04 8.45
N VAL A 265 21.97 4.80 9.33
CA VAL A 265 22.52 5.16 10.64
C VAL A 265 22.53 3.93 11.55
N GLY A 266 23.68 3.62 12.14
CA GLY A 266 23.89 2.37 12.89
C GLY A 266 24.13 1.13 12.02
N GLY A 267 24.30 1.31 10.70
CA GLY A 267 24.58 0.25 9.74
C GLY A 267 23.33 -0.25 9.00
N TRP A 268 23.53 -1.14 8.03
CA TRP A 268 22.44 -1.75 7.26
C TRP A 268 21.76 -2.87 8.09
N GLY A 269 20.43 -2.83 8.17
CA GLY A 269 19.60 -3.82 8.87
C GLY A 269 18.31 -4.11 8.12
N THR A 270 17.56 -5.11 8.56
CA THR A 270 16.36 -5.61 7.85
C THR A 270 15.31 -4.52 7.57
N TRP A 271 15.15 -3.54 8.46
CA TRP A 271 14.27 -2.38 8.18
C TRP A 271 14.71 -1.56 6.96
N TYR A 272 16.00 -1.24 6.84
CA TYR A 272 16.52 -0.50 5.67
C TYR A 272 16.46 -1.35 4.39
N ALA A 273 16.76 -2.64 4.51
CA ALA A 273 16.62 -3.59 3.40
C ALA A 273 15.18 -3.63 2.89
N TRP A 274 14.21 -3.70 3.80
CA TRP A 274 12.80 -3.64 3.49
C TRP A 274 12.43 -2.31 2.84
N ILE A 275 12.52 -1.19 3.58
CA ILE A 275 11.96 0.11 3.16
C ILE A 275 12.58 0.67 1.87
N LEU A 276 13.82 0.31 1.53
CA LEU A 276 14.54 0.86 0.37
C LEU A 276 14.84 -0.16 -0.72
N GLY A 277 14.98 -1.45 -0.37
CA GLY A 277 15.40 -2.50 -1.30
C GLY A 277 14.29 -3.44 -1.74
N HIS A 278 13.25 -3.63 -0.92
CA HIS A 278 12.21 -4.64 -1.17
C HIS A 278 10.78 -4.10 -1.08
N ASN A 279 10.60 -2.83 -0.71
CA ASN A 279 9.27 -2.26 -0.48
C ASN A 279 8.60 -1.84 -1.80
N LEU A 280 7.72 -2.72 -2.28
CA LEU A 280 6.91 -2.52 -3.49
C LEU A 280 5.84 -1.42 -3.34
N ASP A 281 5.74 -0.76 -2.19
CA ASP A 281 4.81 0.35 -1.91
C ASP A 281 5.49 1.73 -1.90
N LEU A 282 6.78 1.85 -2.25
CA LEU A 282 7.48 3.14 -2.29
C LEU A 282 6.83 4.19 -3.20
N TRP A 283 6.11 3.76 -4.25
CA TRP A 283 5.30 4.64 -5.09
C TRP A 283 4.30 5.49 -4.29
N ALA A 284 3.88 5.03 -3.10
CA ALA A 284 2.96 5.74 -2.22
C ALA A 284 3.52 7.08 -1.73
N MET A 285 4.83 7.34 -1.86
CA MET A 285 5.41 8.67 -1.61
C MET A 285 4.80 9.77 -2.50
N SER A 286 4.20 9.40 -3.62
CA SER A 286 3.50 10.32 -4.53
C SER A 286 2.09 10.70 -4.06
N LEU A 287 1.50 9.98 -3.10
CA LEU A 287 0.13 10.21 -2.61
C LEU A 287 -0.18 11.66 -2.16
N PRO A 288 0.76 12.47 -1.62
CA PRO A 288 0.48 13.86 -1.28
C PRO A 288 0.02 14.70 -2.49
N PHE A 289 0.38 14.32 -3.72
CA PHE A 289 -0.13 14.99 -4.93
C PHE A 289 -1.65 14.87 -5.10
N VAL A 290 -2.28 13.83 -4.54
CA VAL A 290 -3.75 13.69 -4.47
C VAL A 290 -4.29 14.20 -3.13
N GLY A 291 -3.63 13.87 -2.03
CA GLY A 291 -4.11 14.22 -0.70
C GLY A 291 -4.15 15.73 -0.43
N LEU A 292 -3.14 16.48 -0.87
CA LEU A 292 -3.09 17.93 -0.66
C LEU A 292 -4.25 18.66 -1.37
N PRO A 293 -4.55 18.43 -2.67
CA PRO A 293 -5.75 18.99 -3.29
C PRO A 293 -7.05 18.67 -2.54
N LEU A 294 -7.20 17.45 -2.02
CA LEU A 294 -8.39 17.03 -1.28
C LEU A 294 -8.55 17.77 0.07
N LEU A 295 -7.44 18.14 0.72
CA LEU A 295 -7.47 18.96 1.95
C LEU A 295 -8.10 20.34 1.71
N PHE A 296 -7.85 20.92 0.54
CA PHE A 296 -8.30 22.28 0.22
C PHE A 296 -9.60 22.29 -0.59
N GLN A 297 -10.22 21.13 -0.83
CA GLN A 297 -11.52 21.05 -1.47
C GLN A 297 -12.57 21.69 -0.57
N LYS A 298 -13.23 22.75 -1.07
CA LYS A 298 -14.30 23.41 -0.33
C LYS A 298 -15.43 22.40 -0.09
N ARG A 299 -15.94 22.34 1.14
CA ARG A 299 -17.20 21.65 1.42
C ARG A 299 -18.29 22.35 0.61
N THR A 300 -18.88 21.65 -0.34
CA THR A 300 -20.18 22.03 -0.88
C THR A 300 -21.19 21.83 0.24
N CYS A 301 -21.54 22.91 0.93
CA CYS A 301 -22.71 22.96 1.81
C CYS A 301 -23.98 22.86 0.97
#